data_AF-A0A9X8RJ01-F1
#
_entry.id   AF-A0A9X8RJ01-F1
#
_cell.length_a   1.000
_cell.length_b   1.000
_cell.length_c   1.000
_cell.angle_alpha   90.00
_cell.angle_beta   90.00
_cell.angle_gamma   90.00
#
_symmetry.space_group_name_H-M   'P 1'
#
loop_
_entity.id
_entity.type
_entity.pdbx_description
1 polymer ?
#
loop_
_entity_poly.entity_id
_entity_poly.type
_entity_poly.pdbx_seq_one_letter_code
_entity_poly.pdbx_strand_id
1 'polypeptide(L)'
;MEKFIRLDFDKGFRGKEHRSSATGDGEHFEAGISCYKINKEKCVDAIINLCEYWFEFAGECQFKDFDINIFEGYYVGEGASYEDLATCENHLHCVDGSLFNEVYDLYYMHETYLEENRDIEELEENYKDEYITTEEFETKIKEMFIKYL
;
A
#
# COMPACT_ATOMS: atom_id res chain seq x y z
N MET A 1 -4.36 -16.32 -13.01
CA MET A 1 -4.03 -14.89 -12.90
C MET A 1 -4.64 -14.39 -11.63
N GLU A 2 -3.90 -13.53 -10.95
CA GLU A 2 -4.30 -12.91 -9.69
C GLU A 2 -4.27 -11.40 -9.87
N LYS A 3 -4.98 -10.67 -9.02
CA LYS A 3 -4.91 -9.21 -8.99
C LYS A 3 -3.76 -8.77 -8.08
N PHE A 4 -3.08 -7.72 -8.48
CA PHE A 4 -2.01 -7.09 -7.75
C PHE A 4 -2.27 -5.59 -7.67
N ILE A 5 -1.85 -4.99 -6.58
CA ILE A 5 -1.80 -3.54 -6.39
C ILE A 5 -0.35 -3.11 -6.30
N ARG A 6 -0.01 -1.99 -6.91
CA ARG A 6 1.31 -1.38 -6.81
C ARG A 6 1.26 0.13 -6.72
N LEU A 7 2.25 0.73 -6.09
CA LEU A 7 2.54 2.16 -6.14
C LEU A 7 3.71 2.38 -7.09
N ASP A 8 3.51 3.19 -8.13
CA ASP A 8 4.54 3.53 -9.12
C ASP A 8 4.97 5.00 -8.97
N PHE A 9 6.25 5.24 -8.70
CA PHE A 9 6.85 6.58 -8.74
C PHE A 9 7.11 7.02 -10.20
N ASP A 10 6.87 8.31 -10.51
CA ASP A 10 7.11 8.94 -11.83
C ASP A 10 6.17 8.45 -12.95
N LYS A 11 4.86 8.67 -12.70
CA LYS A 11 3.69 8.61 -13.62
C LYS A 11 3.97 7.95 -14.96
N GLY A 12 3.87 6.63 -14.96
CA GLY A 12 4.03 5.80 -16.14
C GLY A 12 4.09 4.35 -15.73
N PHE A 13 3.16 3.55 -16.25
CA PHE A 13 3.10 2.12 -15.99
C PHE A 13 4.41 1.43 -16.46
N ARG A 14 5.32 1.13 -15.55
CA ARG A 14 6.63 0.50 -15.82
C ARG A 14 6.59 -1.02 -15.55
N GLY A 15 7.46 -1.76 -16.22
CA GLY A 15 7.70 -3.20 -16.02
C GLY A 15 6.60 -4.16 -16.48
N LYS A 16 6.94 -5.09 -17.40
CA LYS A 16 6.17 -6.33 -17.62
C LYS A 16 6.51 -7.42 -16.58
N GLU A 17 7.67 -7.32 -15.93
CA GLU A 17 8.16 -8.18 -14.86
C GLU A 17 8.53 -7.29 -13.67
N HIS A 18 7.80 -7.37 -12.56
CA HIS A 18 8.12 -6.58 -11.36
C HIS A 18 9.40 -7.11 -10.70
N ARG A 19 10.36 -6.22 -10.47
CA ARG A 19 11.54 -6.41 -9.62
C ARG A 19 11.87 -5.06 -9.01
N SER A 20 11.63 -4.88 -7.73
CA SER A 20 11.69 -3.58 -7.04
C SER A 20 12.99 -3.38 -6.26
N SER A 21 13.46 -2.14 -6.22
CA SER A 21 14.31 -1.66 -5.13
C SER A 21 14.12 -0.15 -4.95
N ALA A 22 14.36 0.39 -3.75
CA ALA A 22 14.20 1.83 -3.49
C ALA A 22 15.06 2.73 -4.41
N THR A 23 16.18 2.21 -4.92
CA THR A 23 17.13 2.98 -5.77
C THR A 23 17.19 2.50 -7.21
N GLY A 24 16.65 1.31 -7.50
CA GLY A 24 16.83 0.59 -8.76
C GLY A 24 18.30 0.33 -9.10
N ASP A 25 18.54 -0.52 -10.09
CA ASP A 25 19.84 -0.56 -10.79
C ASP A 25 19.67 -0.24 -12.29
N GLY A 26 18.43 -0.02 -12.75
CA GLY A 26 18.08 0.32 -14.12
C GLY A 26 18.14 -0.84 -15.11
N GLU A 27 18.64 -2.02 -14.70
CA GLU A 27 18.78 -3.20 -15.56
C GLU A 27 17.97 -4.40 -15.04
N HIS A 28 17.91 -4.59 -13.73
CA HIS A 28 17.28 -5.74 -13.07
C HIS A 28 16.24 -5.32 -12.04
N PHE A 29 16.34 -4.12 -11.47
CA PHE A 29 15.43 -3.58 -10.47
C PHE A 29 14.91 -2.20 -10.90
N GLU A 30 13.59 -2.08 -10.94
CA GLU A 30 12.89 -0.82 -11.14
C GLU A 30 12.89 -0.04 -9.82
N ALA A 31 13.34 1.22 -9.91
CA ALA A 31 13.35 2.13 -8.78
C ALA A 31 11.91 2.56 -8.46
N GLY A 32 11.57 2.53 -7.18
CA GLY A 32 10.37 3.19 -6.67
C GLY A 32 9.04 2.53 -7.07
N ILE A 33 8.98 1.21 -6.98
CA ILE A 33 7.75 0.44 -7.17
C ILE A 33 7.62 -0.56 -6.03
N SER A 34 6.41 -0.73 -5.49
CA SER A 34 6.07 -1.78 -4.53
C SER A 34 4.84 -2.55 -4.97
N CYS A 35 4.77 -3.87 -4.80
CA CYS A 35 3.69 -4.69 -5.34
C CYS A 35 3.23 -5.76 -4.36
N TYR A 36 1.90 -5.92 -4.22
CA TYR A 36 1.29 -6.95 -3.38
C TYR A 36 0.04 -7.53 -4.04
N LYS A 37 -0.18 -8.81 -3.83
CA LYS A 37 -1.36 -9.53 -4.26
C LYS A 37 -2.57 -9.02 -3.50
N ILE A 38 -3.62 -8.67 -4.23
CA ILE A 38 -4.83 -8.07 -3.66
C ILE A 38 -6.08 -8.83 -4.10
N ASN A 39 -7.00 -9.02 -3.17
CA ASN A 39 -8.37 -9.48 -3.42
C ASN A 39 -9.27 -8.97 -2.29
N LYS A 40 -10.57 -9.27 -2.34
CA LYS A 40 -11.53 -8.76 -1.34
C LYS A 40 -11.21 -9.18 0.09
N GLU A 41 -10.62 -10.36 0.27
CA GLU A 41 -10.25 -10.91 1.59
C GLU A 41 -8.93 -10.33 2.09
N LYS A 42 -7.98 -10.05 1.19
CA LYS A 42 -6.64 -9.52 1.50
C LYS A 42 -6.48 -8.02 1.25
N CYS A 43 -7.58 -7.30 1.08
CA CYS A 43 -7.57 -5.90 0.67
C CYS A 43 -6.79 -5.05 1.69
N VAL A 44 -7.11 -5.21 2.98
CA VAL A 44 -6.47 -4.45 4.06
C VAL A 44 -4.98 -4.81 4.14
N ASP A 45 -4.64 -6.10 4.28
CA ASP A 45 -3.26 -6.56 4.40
C ASP A 45 -2.36 -6.05 3.26
N ALA A 46 -2.85 -6.09 2.01
CA ALA A 46 -2.10 -5.61 0.86
C ALA A 46 -1.83 -4.09 0.92
N ILE A 47 -2.78 -3.32 1.45
CA ILE A 47 -2.65 -1.87 1.61
C ILE A 47 -1.72 -1.52 2.78
N ILE A 48 -1.81 -2.24 3.90
CA ILE A 48 -0.88 -2.10 5.03
C ILE A 48 0.55 -2.36 4.57
N ASN A 49 0.79 -3.48 3.88
CA ASN A 49 2.12 -3.82 3.39
C ASN A 49 2.68 -2.76 2.42
N LEU A 50 1.82 -2.18 1.56
CA LEU A 50 2.22 -1.05 0.73
C LEU A 50 2.62 0.17 1.56
N CYS A 51 1.85 0.50 2.60
CA CYS A 51 2.17 1.61 3.52
C CYS A 51 3.48 1.37 4.25
N GLU A 52 3.64 0.22 4.89
CA GLU A 52 4.85 -0.17 5.61
C GLU A 52 6.08 -0.08 4.71
N TYR A 53 6.00 -0.61 3.48
CA TYR A 53 7.09 -0.51 2.52
C TYR A 53 7.53 0.94 2.29
N TRP A 54 6.59 1.80 1.91
CA TRP A 54 6.93 3.16 1.52
C TRP A 54 7.35 4.02 2.69
N PHE A 55 6.71 3.85 3.84
CA PHE A 55 6.99 4.64 5.02
C PHE A 55 8.26 4.18 5.75
N GLU A 56 8.34 2.89 6.09
CA GLU A 56 9.41 2.38 6.95
C GLU A 56 10.70 2.10 6.19
N PHE A 57 10.58 1.63 4.94
CA PHE A 57 11.75 1.19 4.16
C PHE A 57 12.19 2.23 3.12
N ALA A 58 11.26 2.79 2.35
CA ALA A 58 11.59 3.78 1.32
C ALA A 58 11.71 5.21 1.89
N GLY A 59 11.11 5.48 3.05
CA GLY A 59 11.14 6.80 3.71
C GLY A 59 10.32 7.88 3.01
N GLU A 60 9.29 7.50 2.25
CA GLU A 60 8.37 8.42 1.57
C GLU A 60 7.07 8.58 2.37
N CYS A 61 6.54 9.80 2.41
CA CYS A 61 5.28 10.13 3.09
C CYS A 61 4.41 11.12 2.31
N GLN A 62 4.77 11.45 1.05
CA GLN A 62 3.99 12.28 0.14
C GLN A 62 3.82 11.62 -1.23
N PHE A 63 2.62 11.13 -1.52
CA PHE A 63 2.34 10.29 -2.69
C PHE A 63 1.78 11.05 -3.91
N LYS A 64 1.98 12.38 -3.99
CA LYS A 64 1.42 13.23 -5.07
C LYS A 64 1.97 12.92 -6.48
N ASP A 65 3.20 12.37 -6.52
CA ASP A 65 3.92 12.05 -7.76
C ASP A 65 3.83 10.55 -8.11
N PHE A 66 2.94 9.84 -7.42
CA PHE A 66 2.70 8.41 -7.57
C PHE A 66 1.38 8.12 -8.26
N ASP A 67 1.30 6.94 -8.87
CA ASP A 67 0.04 6.32 -9.28
C ASP A 67 -0.13 4.98 -8.55
N ILE A 68 -1.34 4.73 -8.05
CA ILE A 68 -1.74 3.40 -7.56
C ILE A 68 -2.30 2.62 -8.75
N ASN A 69 -1.64 1.51 -9.09
CA ASN A 69 -2.01 0.69 -10.23
C ASN A 69 -2.53 -0.67 -9.74
N ILE A 70 -3.70 -1.08 -10.25
CA ILE A 70 -4.29 -2.40 -10.01
C ILE A 70 -4.33 -3.14 -11.34
N PHE A 71 -3.75 -4.34 -11.38
CA PHE A 71 -3.56 -5.11 -12.60
C PHE A 71 -3.71 -6.61 -12.35
N GLU A 72 -3.88 -7.37 -13.42
CA GLU A 72 -3.87 -8.83 -13.39
C GLU A 72 -2.54 -9.39 -13.91
N GLY A 73 -2.05 -10.41 -13.24
CA GLY A 73 -0.72 -10.96 -13.46
C GLY A 73 -0.57 -12.41 -13.04
N TYR A 74 0.63 -12.94 -13.27
CA TYR A 74 1.09 -14.19 -12.65
C TYR A 74 2.12 -13.86 -11.58
N TYR A 75 1.98 -14.46 -10.41
CA TYR A 75 3.01 -14.42 -9.38
C TYR A 75 4.29 -15.11 -9.88
N VAL A 76 5.43 -14.44 -9.72
CA VAL A 76 6.75 -14.86 -10.21
C VAL A 76 7.69 -15.18 -9.05
N GLY A 77 7.48 -14.58 -7.88
CA GLY A 77 8.32 -14.79 -6.70
C GLY A 77 8.18 -13.68 -5.68
N GLU A 78 9.06 -13.68 -4.69
CA GLU A 78 9.11 -12.66 -3.63
C GLU A 78 10.35 -11.78 -3.85
N GLY A 79 10.17 -10.47 -3.70
CA GLY A 79 11.19 -9.45 -3.82
C GLY A 79 11.90 -9.16 -2.49
N ALA A 80 12.65 -8.05 -2.45
CA ALA A 80 13.14 -7.53 -1.19
C ALA A 80 11.96 -7.04 -0.34
N SER A 81 12.10 -7.07 0.99
CA SER A 81 11.07 -6.59 1.93
C SER A 81 9.68 -7.25 1.74
N TYR A 82 9.65 -8.53 1.37
CA TYR A 82 8.44 -9.35 1.23
C TYR A 82 7.44 -8.85 0.15
N GLU A 83 7.90 -8.08 -0.83
CA GLU A 83 7.08 -7.64 -1.95
C GLU A 83 6.75 -8.80 -2.91
N ASP A 84 5.54 -8.80 -3.48
CA ASP A 84 5.17 -9.78 -4.50
C ASP A 84 5.71 -9.37 -5.87
N LEU A 85 6.50 -10.24 -6.49
CA LEU A 85 6.88 -10.12 -7.89
C LEU A 85 5.79 -10.72 -8.76
N ALA A 86 5.26 -9.92 -9.68
CA ALA A 86 4.22 -10.33 -10.62
C ALA A 86 4.54 -9.88 -12.05
N THR A 87 4.07 -10.66 -13.03
CA THR A 87 3.96 -10.17 -14.40
C THR A 87 2.77 -9.21 -14.50
N CYS A 88 2.81 -8.26 -15.43
CA CYS A 88 1.62 -7.49 -15.80
C CYS A 88 1.08 -7.93 -17.16
N GLU A 89 -0.05 -8.64 -17.13
CA GLU A 89 -0.75 -9.05 -18.34
C GLU A 89 -1.86 -8.08 -18.74
N ASN A 90 -2.57 -7.52 -17.75
CA ASN A 90 -3.73 -6.67 -17.99
C ASN A 90 -3.87 -5.58 -16.92
N HIS A 91 -3.75 -4.32 -17.31
CA HIS A 91 -3.92 -3.18 -16.41
C HIS A 91 -5.40 -2.84 -16.25
N LEU A 92 -5.91 -2.79 -15.01
CA LEU A 92 -7.33 -2.59 -14.71
C LEU A 92 -7.65 -1.15 -14.29
N HIS A 93 -6.88 -0.61 -13.35
CA HIS A 93 -7.15 0.70 -12.76
C HIS A 93 -5.86 1.47 -12.47
N CYS A 94 -5.85 2.74 -12.85
CA CYS A 94 -4.86 3.73 -12.44
C CYS A 94 -5.58 4.76 -11.57
N VAL A 95 -5.17 4.89 -10.31
CA VAL A 95 -5.74 5.83 -9.34
C VAL A 95 -4.65 6.80 -8.93
N ASP A 96 -5.02 8.08 -8.75
CA ASP A 96 -4.08 9.11 -8.32
C ASP A 96 -3.48 8.74 -6.95
N GLY A 97 -2.15 8.76 -6.85
CA GLY A 97 -1.41 8.39 -5.65
C GLY A 97 -1.70 9.27 -4.44
N SER A 98 -2.30 10.46 -4.62
CA SER A 98 -2.75 11.29 -3.50
C SER A 98 -3.78 10.60 -2.61
N LEU A 99 -4.54 9.62 -3.12
CA LEU A 99 -5.39 8.75 -2.30
C LEU A 99 -4.59 8.03 -1.21
N PHE A 100 -3.32 7.69 -1.50
CA PHE A 100 -2.44 7.01 -0.56
C PHE A 100 -1.96 7.92 0.58
N ASN A 101 -2.05 9.24 0.46
CA ASN A 101 -1.83 10.13 1.61
C ASN A 101 -2.90 9.92 2.68
N GLU A 102 -4.17 9.69 2.29
CA GLU A 102 -5.24 9.39 3.24
C GLU A 102 -5.02 8.02 3.90
N VAL A 103 -4.54 7.03 3.13
CA VAL A 103 -4.14 5.72 3.69
C VAL A 103 -3.03 5.90 4.73
N TYR A 104 -2.02 6.71 4.41
CA TYR A 104 -0.90 6.99 5.30
C TYR A 104 -1.34 7.67 6.60
N ASP A 105 -2.20 8.68 6.53
CA ASP A 105 -2.73 9.36 7.72
C ASP A 105 -3.50 8.38 8.62
N LEU A 106 -4.32 7.52 8.02
CA LEU A 106 -5.07 6.49 8.74
C LEU A 106 -4.13 5.44 9.38
N TYR A 107 -3.10 5.01 8.66
CA TYR A 107 -2.11 4.07 9.17
C TYR A 107 -1.36 4.66 10.37
N TYR A 108 -0.94 5.93 10.29
CA TYR A 108 -0.26 6.61 11.41
C TYR A 108 -1.15 6.73 12.66
N MET A 109 -2.43 7.09 12.47
CA MET A 109 -3.42 7.12 13.56
C MET A 109 -3.64 5.74 14.18
N HIS A 110 -3.63 4.67 13.36
CA HIS A 110 -3.80 3.29 13.82
C HIS A 110 -2.57 2.76 14.55
N GLU A 111 -1.36 3.00 14.03
CA GLU A 111 -0.12 2.65 14.73
C GLU A 111 0.00 3.36 16.08
N THR A 112 -0.38 4.65 16.13
CA THR A 112 -0.43 5.40 17.40
C THR A 112 -1.36 4.73 18.42
N TYR A 113 -2.52 4.22 17.98
CA TYR A 113 -3.43 3.44 18.82
C TYR A 113 -2.78 2.15 19.36
N LEU A 114 -1.95 1.47 18.56
CA LEU A 114 -1.30 0.23 18.94
C LEU A 114 -0.08 0.43 19.86
N GLU A 115 0.70 1.49 19.64
CA GLU A 115 1.90 1.80 20.44
C GLU A 115 1.57 2.34 21.84
N GLU A 116 0.51 3.12 21.96
CA GLU A 116 0.02 3.61 23.24
C GLU A 116 -0.59 2.44 24.02
N ASN A 117 0.24 1.74 24.82
CA ASN A 117 -0.15 0.75 25.85
C ASN A 117 -1.04 1.36 26.98
N ARG A 118 -1.94 2.27 26.65
CA ARG A 118 -2.82 2.98 27.56
C ARG A 118 -4.16 2.27 27.66
N ASP A 119 -4.93 2.68 28.67
CA ASP A 119 -6.31 2.27 28.81
C ASP A 119 -7.09 2.75 27.58
N ILE A 120 -7.61 1.80 26.79
CA ILE A 120 -8.39 2.08 25.58
C ILE A 120 -9.57 3.01 25.90
N GLU A 121 -10.16 2.88 27.10
CA GLU A 121 -11.27 3.75 27.51
C GLU A 121 -10.81 5.22 27.69
N GLU A 122 -9.61 5.46 28.24
CA GLU A 122 -9.08 6.82 28.42
C GLU A 122 -8.73 7.46 27.08
N LEU A 123 -8.20 6.67 26.15
CA LEU A 123 -7.96 7.10 24.78
C LEU A 123 -9.28 7.53 24.13
N GLU A 124 -10.34 6.71 24.23
CA GLU A 124 -11.60 6.94 23.51
C GLU A 124 -12.35 8.17 24.00
N GLU A 125 -12.19 8.49 25.29
CA GLU A 125 -12.79 9.68 25.87
C GLU A 125 -12.03 10.97 25.58
N ASN A 126 -10.68 10.92 25.54
CA ASN A 126 -9.86 12.13 25.57
C ASN A 126 -9.14 12.46 24.25
N TYR A 127 -8.90 11.45 23.40
CA TYR A 127 -8.03 11.57 22.21
C TYR A 127 -8.67 10.97 20.96
N LYS A 128 -9.99 10.84 20.90
CA LYS A 128 -10.72 10.19 19.80
C LYS A 128 -10.37 10.71 18.39
N ASP A 129 -9.94 11.96 18.27
CA ASP A 129 -9.56 12.57 16.98
C ASP A 129 -8.07 12.35 16.63
N GLU A 130 -7.28 11.76 17.51
CA GLU A 130 -5.83 11.56 17.36
C GLU A 130 -5.44 10.12 16.99
N TYR A 131 -6.38 9.18 17.04
CA TYR A 131 -6.15 7.78 16.66
C TYR A 131 -7.43 7.14 16.12
N ILE A 132 -7.31 5.93 15.53
CA ILE A 132 -8.47 5.14 15.07
C ILE A 132 -8.35 3.68 15.52
N THR A 133 -9.47 3.03 15.77
CA THR A 133 -9.49 1.60 16.11
C THR A 133 -9.13 0.74 14.89
N THR A 134 -8.68 -0.50 15.12
CA THR A 134 -8.43 -1.47 14.03
C THR A 134 -9.67 -1.69 13.15
N GLU A 135 -10.87 -1.76 13.74
CA GLU A 135 -12.11 -1.96 12.99
C GLU A 135 -12.43 -0.76 12.07
N GLU A 136 -12.25 0.47 12.58
CA GLU A 136 -12.45 1.69 11.79
C GLU A 136 -11.41 1.82 10.68
N PHE A 137 -10.15 1.53 10.97
CA PHE A 137 -9.06 1.50 10.00
C PHE A 137 -9.37 0.53 8.86
N GLU A 138 -9.61 -0.74 9.19
CA GLU A 138 -9.93 -1.77 8.20
C GLU A 138 -11.15 -1.40 7.34
N THR A 139 -12.18 -0.84 7.97
CA THR A 139 -13.42 -0.44 7.29
C THR A 139 -13.14 0.66 6.27
N LYS A 140 -12.40 1.71 6.65
CA LYS A 140 -12.03 2.81 5.77
C LYS A 140 -11.18 2.33 4.59
N ILE A 141 -10.18 1.49 4.84
CA ILE A 141 -9.35 0.91 3.77
C ILE A 141 -10.21 0.08 2.79
N LYS A 142 -11.11 -0.76 3.31
CA LYS A 142 -12.05 -1.51 2.46
C LYS A 142 -12.92 -0.56 1.63
N GLU A 143 -13.52 0.47 2.22
CA GLU A 143 -14.35 1.45 1.50
C GLU A 143 -13.58 2.17 0.38
N MET A 144 -12.31 2.50 0.61
CA MET A 144 -11.45 3.17 -0.38
C MET A 144 -11.14 2.26 -1.58
N PHE A 145 -10.85 0.98 -1.36
CA PHE A 145 -10.27 0.11 -2.39
C PHE A 145 -11.20 -0.97 -2.95
N ILE A 146 -12.26 -1.38 -2.24
CA ILE A 146 -13.11 -2.51 -2.65
C ILE A 146 -13.79 -2.29 -4.00
N LYS A 147 -14.04 -1.04 -4.38
CA LYS A 147 -14.63 -0.66 -5.67
C LYS A 147 -13.75 -0.99 -6.88
N TYR A 148 -12.46 -1.28 -6.65
CA TYR A 148 -11.49 -1.67 -7.68
C TYR A 148 -11.24 -3.19 -7.72
N LEU A 149 -11.90 -3.97 -6.85
CA LEU A 149 -11.67 -5.42 -6.65
C LEU A 149 -12.88 -6.28 -7.02
#